data_AF-A0A0B6S7T0-F1
#
_entry.id   AF-A0A0B6S7T0-F1
#
_cell.length_a   1.000
_cell.length_b   1.000
_cell.length_c   1.000
_cell.angle_alpha   90.00
_cell.angle_beta   90.00
_cell.angle_gamma   90.00
#
_symmetry.space_group_name_H-M   'P 1'
#
loop_
_entity.id
_entity.type
_entity.pdbx_description
1 polymer ?
#
loop_
_entity_poly.entity_id
_entity_poly.type
_entity_poly.pdbx_seq_one_letter_code
_entity_poly.pdbx_strand_id
1 'polypeptide(L)'
;MRVSLWMQRFMHRCRCRRTAHRMRAPTQTPGGDVIDRRFSTRAAMLAGACDTLFALAACGGGGDGGGAGSHTGAGGTGNPGAASGQTATSGTTAAAVQHILFVGDSFTHGRYQPVRGYRAGGAAGSTAASALVVDENFGQTGARQELEAGPWGGIPGIFAALAAEAGLQYDVHIEAISQTSLAKNFAAAPAVIAQPLWNAVVLQELSTKPLPLALTGSSLSDPQAFCSSVKTIETAVHAAAPRAGVYLYEPWARADLAQTLAGDPSATGFAAQYQAALTALSDANHDAYYAAAGADGAIAAVAPVGEAWRLAWSQGVANPDPFAASSLPLLWYGIEASNDPQIGTPDYAHPGSAGAYLSGLVLFERITGVDVQRFGASELAAQQLGVPAALAVRLQQIATQAVQQASAAPIDAAAPAPCTRTQ
;
A
#
# COMPACT_ATOMS: atom_id res chain seq x y z
N MET A 1 -54.98 -37.71 -37.13
CA MET A 1 -54.92 -36.37 -37.77
C MET A 1 -53.53 -35.77 -37.48
N ARG A 2 -52.89 -35.26 -38.55
CA ARG A 2 -51.57 -34.60 -38.76
C ARG A 2 -50.94 -33.91 -37.52
N VAL A 3 -49.67 -34.13 -37.10
CA VAL A 3 -48.31 -33.91 -37.67
C VAL A 3 -47.86 -32.43 -37.74
N SER A 4 -46.85 -32.05 -36.91
CA SER A 4 -45.55 -31.38 -37.27
C SER A 4 -44.91 -30.70 -36.03
N LEU A 5 -43.74 -31.11 -35.50
CA LEU A 5 -42.33 -30.88 -35.92
C LEU A 5 -41.80 -29.44 -35.69
N TRP A 6 -40.89 -29.25 -34.72
CA TRP A 6 -39.49 -28.84 -34.98
C TRP A 6 -38.58 -28.87 -33.73
N MET A 7 -37.32 -29.24 -33.97
CA MET A 7 -36.24 -29.53 -33.02
C MET A 7 -34.95 -29.02 -33.66
N GLN A 8 -34.00 -28.45 -32.88
CA GLN A 8 -32.52 -28.44 -33.02
C GLN A 8 -31.93 -27.18 -32.34
N ARG A 9 -31.17 -27.26 -31.23
CA ARG A 9 -29.75 -27.67 -31.04
C ARG A 9 -28.74 -26.90 -31.92
N PHE A 10 -27.91 -26.06 -31.28
CA PHE A 10 -26.62 -25.63 -31.81
C PHE A 10 -25.52 -25.69 -30.74
N MET A 11 -24.55 -26.60 -30.96
CA MET A 11 -23.18 -26.59 -30.44
C MET A 11 -22.24 -26.45 -31.64
N HIS A 12 -21.30 -25.50 -31.63
CA HIS A 12 -20.11 -25.48 -32.50
C HIS A 12 -18.92 -24.92 -31.70
N ARG A 13 -17.93 -25.73 -31.33
CA ARG A 13 -16.70 -26.10 -32.08
C ARG A 13 -15.85 -24.88 -32.49
N CYS A 14 -14.88 -24.53 -31.64
CA CYS A 14 -13.69 -23.78 -32.04
C CYS A 14 -12.79 -24.65 -32.93
N ARG A 15 -12.50 -24.18 -34.14
CA ARG A 15 -11.41 -24.68 -35.00
C ARG A 15 -10.32 -23.60 -35.09
N CYS A 16 -9.11 -23.97 -34.70
CA CYS A 16 -7.89 -23.24 -35.04
C CYS A 16 -7.75 -23.10 -36.57
N ARG A 17 -7.53 -21.87 -37.05
CA ARG A 17 -6.86 -21.62 -38.33
C ARG A 17 -5.66 -20.71 -38.09
N ARG A 18 -4.48 -21.27 -38.37
CA ARG A 18 -3.24 -20.54 -38.61
C ARG A 18 -3.38 -19.83 -39.97
N THR A 19 -3.09 -18.54 -40.01
CA THR A 19 -2.78 -17.83 -41.25
C THR A 19 -1.45 -17.11 -41.08
N ALA A 20 -0.48 -17.56 -41.88
CA ALA A 20 0.84 -16.97 -42.00
C ALA A 20 0.76 -15.67 -42.81
N HIS A 21 1.31 -14.58 -42.29
CA HIS A 21 1.57 -13.37 -43.07
C HIS A 21 3.03 -13.35 -43.54
N ARG A 22 3.16 -13.29 -44.86
CA ARG A 22 4.40 -13.18 -45.65
C ARG A 22 4.93 -11.74 -45.55
N MET A 23 6.24 -11.62 -45.34
CA MET A 23 7.00 -10.38 -45.51
C MET A 23 6.99 -9.91 -46.97
N ARG A 24 6.94 -8.59 -47.18
CA ARG A 24 7.43 -7.91 -48.38
C ARG A 24 8.20 -6.64 -47.98
N ALA A 25 9.38 -6.50 -48.59
CA ALA A 25 10.33 -5.40 -48.46
C ALA A 25 9.94 -4.19 -49.34
N PRO A 26 10.53 -2.99 -49.12
CA PRO A 26 10.10 -1.74 -49.72
C PRO A 26 10.80 -1.41 -51.04
N THR A 27 10.13 -0.64 -51.90
CA THR A 27 10.67 -0.06 -53.14
C THR A 27 10.82 1.45 -53.04
N GLN A 28 11.93 1.94 -53.60
CA GLN A 28 12.48 3.30 -53.56
C GLN A 28 11.73 4.35 -54.40
N THR A 29 11.98 5.60 -54.01
CA THR A 29 11.67 6.96 -54.56
C THR A 29 12.22 7.24 -55.98
N PRO A 30 11.89 8.43 -56.57
CA PRO A 30 12.93 9.48 -56.67
C PRO A 30 12.48 10.96 -56.62
N GLY A 31 13.42 11.82 -56.18
CA GLY A 31 13.61 13.27 -56.50
C GLY A 31 13.08 14.26 -55.46
N GLY A 32 13.76 15.27 -54.94
CA GLY A 32 15.08 15.94 -55.10
C GLY A 32 14.90 17.34 -54.43
N ASP A 33 15.68 17.76 -53.43
CA ASP A 33 16.89 18.61 -53.48
C ASP A 33 17.46 18.70 -52.02
N VAL A 34 18.69 18.25 -51.72
CA VAL A 34 20.00 18.98 -51.65
C VAL A 34 19.92 20.31 -50.88
N ILE A 35 20.55 20.49 -49.71
CA ILE A 35 21.95 20.92 -49.44
C ILE A 35 22.35 20.46 -48.01
N ASP A 36 23.35 19.56 -47.83
CA ASP A 36 24.76 19.80 -47.40
C ASP A 36 24.88 20.30 -45.92
N ARG A 37 25.58 19.69 -44.94
CA ARG A 37 26.93 19.09 -44.90
C ARG A 37 27.14 18.18 -43.66
N ARG A 38 27.83 17.05 -43.91
CA ARG A 38 29.04 16.47 -43.22
C ARG A 38 29.09 16.47 -41.67
N PHE A 39 29.47 15.44 -40.92
CA PHE A 39 30.40 14.29 -41.05
C PHE A 39 29.84 13.16 -40.13
N SER A 40 29.71 11.89 -40.54
CA SER A 40 30.75 10.83 -40.59
C SER A 40 31.51 10.68 -39.25
N THR A 41 31.65 9.53 -38.58
CA THR A 41 31.34 8.12 -38.89
C THR A 41 31.68 7.29 -37.66
N ARG A 42 30.98 6.14 -37.52
CA ARG A 42 31.46 4.84 -37.00
C ARG A 42 31.83 4.73 -35.50
N ALA A 43 31.79 3.56 -34.89
CA ALA A 43 31.04 2.31 -35.01
C ALA A 43 31.66 1.36 -33.95
N ALA A 44 30.84 0.43 -33.47
CA ALA A 44 31.19 -0.91 -33.01
C ALA A 44 31.85 -1.10 -31.62
N MET A 45 31.09 -1.80 -30.77
CA MET A 45 31.39 -3.08 -30.11
C MET A 45 32.79 -3.31 -29.52
N LEU A 46 32.87 -3.75 -28.26
CA LEU A 46 32.95 -5.18 -27.90
C LEU A 46 33.01 -5.41 -26.38
N ALA A 47 32.69 -6.65 -26.01
CA ALA A 47 32.57 -7.24 -24.68
C ALA A 47 33.92 -7.58 -24.00
N GLY A 48 33.83 -7.95 -22.71
CA GLY A 48 34.87 -8.65 -21.94
C GLY A 48 34.92 -8.13 -20.49
N ALA A 49 34.31 -8.78 -19.51
CA ALA A 49 34.76 -9.99 -18.78
C ALA A 49 35.54 -9.67 -17.49
N CYS A 50 34.99 -10.19 -16.38
CA CYS A 50 35.57 -10.74 -15.15
C CYS A 50 36.81 -10.13 -14.46
N ASP A 51 36.62 -10.01 -13.13
CA ASP A 51 37.47 -10.52 -12.03
C ASP A 51 38.24 -9.55 -11.11
N THR A 52 37.88 -9.70 -9.83
CA THR A 52 38.70 -9.74 -8.60
C THR A 52 39.21 -8.47 -7.89
N LEU A 53 38.65 -8.31 -6.68
CA LEU A 53 39.28 -8.12 -5.35
C LEU A 53 40.54 -7.27 -5.20
N PHE A 54 40.48 -6.31 -4.27
CA PHE A 54 41.55 -6.07 -3.30
C PHE A 54 40.98 -5.57 -1.96
N ALA A 55 41.24 -6.34 -0.90
CA ALA A 55 41.16 -5.90 0.49
C ALA A 55 42.55 -5.42 0.94
N LEU A 56 42.62 -4.38 1.77
CA LEU A 56 43.83 -4.01 2.50
C LEU A 56 43.47 -3.59 3.92
N ALA A 57 43.94 -4.39 4.86
CA ALA A 57 44.07 -4.07 6.27
C ALA A 57 45.38 -3.30 6.50
N ALA A 58 45.41 -2.41 7.49
CA ALA A 58 46.64 -1.99 8.14
C ALA A 58 46.38 -1.58 9.59
N CYS A 59 47.23 -2.14 10.47
CA CYS A 59 47.33 -1.96 11.91
C CYS A 59 48.16 -0.73 12.32
N GLY A 60 48.13 -0.43 13.64
CA GLY A 60 49.18 0.28 14.40
C GLY A 60 48.55 1.15 15.48
N GLY A 61 48.51 0.77 16.76
CA GLY A 61 49.61 0.80 17.75
C GLY A 61 49.38 2.02 18.66
N GLY A 62 49.42 2.05 19.99
CA GLY A 62 50.14 1.30 21.03
C GLY A 62 50.64 2.36 22.03
N GLY A 63 50.51 2.16 23.35
CA GLY A 63 51.10 3.08 24.34
C GLY A 63 50.56 2.98 25.77
N ASP A 64 51.34 2.33 26.62
CA ASP A 64 51.17 2.09 28.06
C ASP A 64 51.36 3.33 28.97
N GLY A 65 50.96 3.24 30.24
CA GLY A 65 51.47 4.09 31.31
C GLY A 65 50.72 3.99 32.64
N GLY A 66 51.21 3.15 33.55
CA GLY A 66 50.75 3.09 34.96
C GLY A 66 51.40 4.15 35.87
N GLY A 67 50.82 4.35 37.05
CA GLY A 67 51.39 5.20 38.11
C GLY A 67 50.55 5.22 39.38
N ALA A 68 51.07 4.56 40.42
CA ALA A 68 50.52 4.54 41.77
C ALA A 68 50.84 5.84 42.54
N GLY A 69 49.96 6.22 43.47
CA GLY A 69 50.18 7.29 44.44
C GLY A 69 49.32 7.07 45.69
N SER A 70 49.99 6.73 46.79
CA SER A 70 49.43 6.53 48.13
C SER A 70 49.41 7.85 48.92
N HIS A 71 48.34 8.06 49.70
CA HIS A 71 48.38 8.95 50.87
C HIS A 71 47.55 8.36 52.01
N THR A 72 48.18 8.32 53.17
CA THR A 72 47.66 7.89 54.48
C THR A 72 46.97 9.06 55.20
N GLY A 73 45.94 8.76 56.00
CA GLY A 73 45.32 9.70 56.93
C GLY A 73 44.21 9.03 57.74
N ALA A 74 44.39 8.95 59.06
CA ALA A 74 43.65 8.11 59.99
C ALA A 74 42.39 8.76 60.59
N GLY A 75 41.49 7.91 61.11
CA GLY A 75 40.71 8.17 62.34
C GLY A 75 39.20 8.28 62.16
N GLY A 76 38.44 7.38 62.81
CA GLY A 76 37.00 7.57 63.03
C GLY A 76 36.20 6.28 63.17
N THR A 77 36.08 5.78 64.40
CA THR A 77 35.22 4.66 64.82
C THR A 77 33.73 4.98 64.71
N GLY A 78 32.93 4.05 64.16
CA GLY A 78 31.47 4.05 64.33
C GLY A 78 30.71 3.23 63.29
N ASN A 79 30.21 2.06 63.67
CA ASN A 79 29.13 1.31 63.00
C ASN A 79 28.10 0.99 64.12
N PRO A 80 26.79 0.74 63.89
CA PRO A 80 26.17 0.39 62.62
C PRO A 80 24.84 1.10 62.29
N GLY A 81 24.52 1.12 60.99
CA GLY A 81 23.22 1.56 60.49
C GLY A 81 23.04 1.09 59.06
N ALA A 82 22.75 -0.20 58.90
CA ALA A 82 22.39 -0.80 57.61
C ALA A 82 21.06 -0.20 57.12
N ALA A 83 21.15 0.87 56.33
CA ALA A 83 20.10 1.26 55.41
C ALA A 83 20.48 0.67 54.05
N SER A 84 19.88 -0.47 53.72
CA SER A 84 19.89 -1.01 52.37
C SER A 84 19.22 0.01 51.44
N GLY A 85 20.03 0.87 50.83
CA GLY A 85 19.63 1.64 49.66
C GLY A 85 19.37 0.67 48.53
N GLN A 86 18.14 0.17 48.44
CA GLN A 86 17.65 -0.41 47.20
C GLN A 86 17.62 0.72 46.18
N THR A 87 18.69 0.84 45.39
CA THR A 87 18.60 1.40 44.06
C THR A 87 17.57 0.56 43.32
N ALA A 88 16.32 1.04 43.32
CA ALA A 88 15.31 0.55 42.42
C ALA A 88 15.80 0.87 41.02
N THR A 89 16.47 -0.10 40.40
CA THR A 89 16.60 -0.14 38.95
C THR A 89 15.18 -0.22 38.41
N SER A 90 14.62 0.91 38.03
CA SER A 90 13.45 0.96 37.15
C SER A 90 13.88 0.27 35.86
N GLY A 91 13.75 -1.06 35.82
CA GLY A 91 13.84 -1.82 34.60
C GLY A 91 12.66 -1.39 33.77
N THR A 92 12.88 -0.49 32.82
CA THR A 92 11.95 -0.28 31.71
C THR A 92 11.86 -1.63 31.00
N THR A 93 10.83 -2.41 31.28
CA THR A 93 10.51 -3.59 30.48
C THR A 93 10.39 -3.11 29.04
N ALA A 94 11.30 -3.53 28.17
CA ALA A 94 11.23 -3.20 26.76
C ALA A 94 9.85 -3.61 26.25
N ALA A 95 9.17 -2.71 25.54
CA ALA A 95 7.84 -2.99 25.00
C ALA A 95 7.90 -4.26 24.14
N ALA A 96 6.94 -5.16 24.32
CA ALA A 96 6.85 -6.38 23.52
C ALA A 96 6.64 -6.02 22.05
N VAL A 97 7.36 -6.71 21.16
CA VAL A 97 7.22 -6.54 19.71
C VAL A 97 5.77 -6.80 19.29
N GLN A 98 5.21 -5.89 18.49
CA GLN A 98 3.91 -6.01 17.87
C GLN A 98 4.08 -6.51 16.44
N HIS A 99 3.53 -7.67 16.13
CA HIS A 99 3.57 -8.27 14.80
C HIS A 99 2.32 -7.87 14.01
N ILE A 100 2.52 -7.25 12.84
CA ILE A 100 1.44 -6.80 11.98
C ILE A 100 1.63 -7.29 10.54
N LEU A 101 0.56 -7.87 9.98
CA LEU A 101 0.52 -8.29 8.59
C LEU A 101 -0.44 -7.40 7.79
N PHE A 102 0.03 -6.87 6.66
CA PHE A 102 -0.80 -6.19 5.66
C PHE A 102 -1.07 -7.12 4.50
N VAL A 103 -2.35 -7.45 4.27
CA VAL A 103 -2.82 -8.34 3.21
C VAL A 103 -3.55 -7.52 2.15
N GLY A 104 -3.16 -7.63 0.89
CA GLY A 104 -3.87 -6.91 -0.17
C GLY A 104 -3.33 -7.13 -1.58
N ASP A 105 -3.43 -6.06 -2.39
CA ASP A 105 -2.99 -6.03 -3.79
C ASP A 105 -2.07 -4.83 -4.09
N SER A 106 -2.10 -4.32 -5.32
CA SER A 106 -1.30 -3.17 -5.75
C SER A 106 -1.65 -1.85 -5.06
N PHE A 107 -2.77 -1.77 -4.34
CA PHE A 107 -3.07 -0.62 -3.48
C PHE A 107 -2.35 -0.71 -2.13
N THR A 108 -1.94 -1.91 -1.71
CA THR A 108 -1.13 -2.13 -0.49
C THR A 108 0.35 -1.95 -0.77
N HIS A 109 0.87 -2.50 -1.87
CA HIS A 109 2.27 -2.26 -2.25
C HIS A 109 2.47 -0.91 -2.97
N GLY A 110 1.41 -0.23 -3.40
CA GLY A 110 1.49 1.11 -3.98
C GLY A 110 1.95 1.18 -5.44
N ARG A 111 2.24 0.03 -6.07
CA ARG A 111 2.59 -0.20 -7.49
C ARG A 111 3.84 0.49 -8.02
N TYR A 112 4.03 1.77 -7.74
CA TYR A 112 5.05 2.62 -8.33
C TYR A 112 6.17 2.95 -7.34
N GLN A 113 7.38 3.14 -7.85
CA GLN A 113 8.45 3.74 -7.07
C GLN A 113 8.17 5.23 -6.80
N PRO A 114 8.64 5.80 -5.66
CA PRO A 114 9.43 5.13 -4.62
C PRO A 114 8.60 4.31 -3.62
N VAL A 115 7.27 4.38 -3.67
CA VAL A 115 6.38 3.76 -2.68
C VAL A 115 6.55 2.23 -2.65
N ARG A 116 6.58 1.56 -3.81
CA ARG A 116 6.64 0.09 -3.88
C ARG A 116 7.81 -0.51 -3.12
N GLY A 117 9.01 0.03 -3.30
CA GLY A 117 10.21 -0.43 -2.59
C GLY A 117 10.43 0.24 -1.23
N TYR A 118 9.58 1.17 -0.80
CA TYR A 118 9.84 1.98 0.39
C TYR A 118 9.94 1.11 1.64
N ARG A 119 11.11 1.10 2.29
CA ARG A 119 11.43 0.28 3.46
C ARG A 119 11.30 -1.24 3.25
N ALA A 120 11.35 -1.73 2.01
CA ALA A 120 11.43 -3.16 1.75
C ALA A 120 12.77 -3.77 2.26
N GLY A 121 12.82 -5.09 2.37
CA GLY A 121 14.07 -5.83 2.64
C GLY A 121 14.24 -6.35 4.07
N GLY A 122 13.15 -6.46 4.83
CA GLY A 122 13.12 -7.26 6.05
C GLY A 122 13.50 -8.71 5.77
N ALA A 123 14.23 -9.35 6.70
CA ALA A 123 14.67 -10.73 6.53
C ALA A 123 13.47 -11.68 6.65
N ALA A 124 13.34 -12.63 5.72
CA ALA A 124 12.29 -13.65 5.77
C ALA A 124 12.31 -14.40 7.11
N GLY A 125 11.13 -14.56 7.73
CA GLY A 125 10.98 -15.21 9.03
C GLY A 125 11.52 -14.40 10.22
N SER A 126 11.97 -13.16 10.02
CA SER A 126 12.24 -12.23 11.12
C SER A 126 10.98 -12.01 11.93
N THR A 127 11.16 -11.93 13.25
CA THR A 127 10.13 -11.48 14.20
C THR A 127 10.61 -10.30 15.05
N ALA A 128 11.73 -9.70 14.65
CA ALA A 128 12.33 -8.57 15.36
C ALA A 128 11.70 -7.26 14.90
N ALA A 129 11.46 -6.35 15.84
CA ALA A 129 11.02 -5.00 15.49
C ALA A 129 12.03 -4.32 14.56
N SER A 130 11.53 -3.72 13.49
CA SER A 130 12.36 -3.14 12.43
C SER A 130 11.62 -2.03 11.71
N ALA A 131 12.37 -1.07 11.17
CA ALA A 131 11.85 -0.10 10.20
C ALA A 131 11.74 -0.68 8.78
N LEU A 132 12.14 -1.93 8.57
CA LEU A 132 12.03 -2.64 7.29
C LEU A 132 10.85 -3.61 7.31
N VAL A 133 10.19 -3.73 6.16
CA VAL A 133 9.06 -4.63 5.94
C VAL A 133 9.56 -5.98 5.43
N VAL A 134 9.07 -7.04 6.05
CA VAL A 134 9.23 -8.41 5.55
C VAL A 134 8.18 -8.64 4.47
N ASP A 135 8.65 -8.95 3.26
CA ASP A 135 7.80 -9.33 2.15
C ASP A 135 7.64 -10.86 2.12
N GLU A 136 6.45 -11.32 2.46
CA GLU A 136 6.13 -12.74 2.55
C GLU A 136 6.11 -13.42 1.17
N ASN A 137 5.90 -12.65 0.11
CA ASN A 137 5.81 -13.10 -1.28
C ASN A 137 7.17 -13.10 -1.98
N PHE A 138 8.17 -12.40 -1.42
CA PHE A 138 9.48 -12.28 -2.06
C PHE A 138 10.13 -13.65 -2.28
N GLY A 139 10.46 -13.95 -3.55
CA GLY A 139 11.05 -15.22 -3.96
C GLY A 139 10.08 -16.42 -4.00
N GLN A 140 8.79 -16.21 -3.74
CA GLN A 140 7.77 -17.25 -3.89
C GLN A 140 7.46 -17.55 -5.37
N THR A 141 6.85 -18.70 -5.62
CA THR A 141 6.44 -19.14 -6.97
C THR A 141 4.94 -19.44 -7.01
N GLY A 142 4.39 -19.66 -8.21
CA GLY A 142 2.98 -20.03 -8.37
C GLY A 142 2.04 -18.86 -8.08
N ALA A 143 0.95 -19.10 -7.33
CA ALA A 143 -0.08 -18.11 -7.07
C ALA A 143 0.41 -16.90 -6.23
N ARG A 144 1.52 -17.06 -5.50
CA ARG A 144 2.15 -16.01 -4.68
C ARG A 144 3.34 -15.34 -5.37
N GLN A 145 3.65 -15.72 -6.62
CA GLN A 145 4.76 -15.13 -7.36
C GLN A 145 4.51 -13.66 -7.65
N GLU A 146 5.50 -12.84 -7.32
CA GLU A 146 5.52 -11.42 -7.70
C GLU A 146 5.79 -11.27 -9.19
N LEU A 147 4.94 -10.49 -9.86
CA LEU A 147 5.08 -10.17 -11.28
C LEU A 147 5.85 -8.86 -11.50
N GLU A 148 5.84 -7.98 -10.49
CA GLU A 148 6.66 -6.78 -10.42
C GLU A 148 7.91 -7.03 -9.56
N ALA A 149 8.96 -6.24 -9.75
CA ALA A 149 10.20 -6.40 -9.01
C ALA A 149 9.98 -6.14 -7.51
N GLY A 150 10.22 -7.17 -6.70
CA GLY A 150 10.30 -7.09 -5.23
C GLY A 150 11.75 -7.01 -4.71
N PRO A 151 11.94 -7.01 -3.38
CA PRO A 151 10.88 -7.09 -2.37
C PRO A 151 10.06 -5.80 -2.29
N TRP A 152 8.83 -5.90 -1.82
CA TRP A 152 7.91 -4.79 -1.60
C TRP A 152 7.91 -4.32 -0.14
N GLY A 153 7.71 -3.02 0.04
CA GLY A 153 7.50 -2.39 1.35
C GLY A 153 6.23 -1.57 1.35
N GLY A 154 5.99 -0.75 0.32
CA GLY A 154 4.69 -0.14 0.06
C GLY A 154 4.17 0.80 1.15
N ILE A 155 2.85 0.85 1.28
CA ILE A 155 2.15 1.56 2.37
C ILE A 155 2.56 0.97 3.75
N PRO A 156 2.72 -0.36 3.93
CA PRO A 156 3.28 -0.93 5.17
C PRO A 156 4.65 -0.37 5.55
N GLY A 157 5.49 -0.02 4.56
CA GLY A 157 6.79 0.62 4.79
C GLY A 157 6.66 2.01 5.40
N ILE A 158 5.60 2.75 5.06
CA ILE A 158 5.28 4.05 5.66
C ILE A 158 4.86 3.85 7.11
N PHE A 159 4.00 2.86 7.38
CA PHE A 159 3.65 2.48 8.75
C PHE A 159 4.89 2.10 9.57
N ALA A 160 5.79 1.28 9.03
CA ALA A 160 7.01 0.85 9.71
C ALA A 160 7.94 2.05 10.04
N ALA A 161 8.06 3.01 9.13
CA ALA A 161 8.83 4.23 9.35
C ALA A 161 8.22 5.10 10.47
N LEU A 162 6.90 5.30 10.46
CA LEU A 162 6.19 6.05 11.51
C LEU A 162 6.31 5.35 12.88
N ALA A 163 6.20 4.02 12.91
CA ALA A 163 6.37 3.23 14.13
C ALA A 163 7.78 3.39 14.70
N ALA A 164 8.81 3.29 13.84
CA ALA A 164 10.19 3.49 14.25
C ALA A 164 10.43 4.93 14.77
N GLU A 165 9.91 5.95 14.09
CA GLU A 165 10.03 7.36 14.51
C GLU A 165 9.28 7.62 15.84
N ALA A 166 8.16 6.93 16.07
CA ALA A 166 7.42 6.99 17.33
C ALA A 166 8.04 6.17 18.46
N GLY A 167 9.08 5.38 18.19
CA GLY A 167 9.72 4.48 19.16
C GLY A 167 8.92 3.20 19.46
N LEU A 168 7.95 2.85 18.63
CA LEU A 168 7.13 1.65 18.77
C LEU A 168 7.87 0.43 18.21
N GLN A 169 7.80 -0.70 18.92
CA GLN A 169 8.45 -1.95 18.53
C GLN A 169 7.53 -2.74 17.61
N TYR A 170 7.53 -2.43 16.30
CA TYR A 170 6.74 -3.16 15.31
C TYR A 170 7.59 -4.03 14.40
N ASP A 171 7.09 -5.23 14.16
CA ASP A 171 7.53 -6.17 13.15
C ASP A 171 6.46 -6.20 12.05
N VAL A 172 6.80 -5.63 10.89
CA VAL A 172 5.83 -5.28 9.84
C VAL A 172 6.02 -6.19 8.63
N HIS A 173 4.93 -6.83 8.22
CA HIS A 173 4.91 -7.77 7.11
C HIS A 173 3.92 -7.34 6.03
N ILE A 174 4.20 -7.73 4.78
CA ILE A 174 3.30 -7.58 3.64
C ILE A 174 3.08 -8.95 2.96
N GLU A 175 1.81 -9.31 2.75
CA GLU A 175 1.36 -10.38 1.85
C GLU A 175 0.47 -9.73 0.79
N ALA A 176 1.08 -9.29 -0.31
CA ALA A 176 0.35 -8.64 -1.40
C ALA A 176 0.46 -9.48 -2.69
N ILE A 177 -0.65 -9.58 -3.42
CA ILE A 177 -0.67 -10.18 -4.75
C ILE A 177 -1.37 -9.20 -5.68
N SER A 178 -0.65 -8.68 -6.67
CA SER A 178 -1.18 -7.70 -7.63
C SER A 178 -2.48 -8.18 -8.28
N GLN A 179 -3.42 -7.24 -8.48
CA GLN A 179 -4.70 -7.45 -9.20
C GLN A 179 -5.55 -8.62 -8.66
N THR A 180 -5.50 -8.86 -7.35
CA THR A 180 -6.10 -10.04 -6.73
C THR A 180 -7.03 -9.65 -5.59
N SER A 181 -8.17 -10.34 -5.48
CA SER A 181 -9.11 -10.13 -4.37
C SER A 181 -8.64 -10.80 -3.08
N LEU A 182 -9.10 -10.34 -1.91
CA LEU A 182 -8.81 -10.96 -0.61
C LEU A 182 -9.09 -12.46 -0.58
N ALA A 183 -10.22 -12.92 -1.14
CA ALA A 183 -10.53 -14.35 -1.23
C ALA A 183 -9.45 -15.18 -1.95
N LYS A 184 -8.88 -14.62 -3.03
CA LYS A 184 -7.85 -15.30 -3.83
C LYS A 184 -6.50 -15.21 -3.13
N ASN A 185 -6.19 -14.07 -2.50
CA ASN A 185 -4.98 -13.91 -1.70
C ASN A 185 -4.99 -14.92 -0.54
N PHE A 186 -6.09 -14.99 0.23
CA PHE A 186 -6.25 -15.97 1.30
C PHE A 186 -6.20 -17.43 0.84
N ALA A 187 -6.76 -17.74 -0.33
CA ALA A 187 -6.65 -19.09 -0.89
C ALA A 187 -5.19 -19.46 -1.25
N ALA A 188 -4.36 -18.48 -1.61
CA ALA A 188 -2.96 -18.70 -1.96
C ALA A 188 -2.04 -18.75 -0.74
N ALA A 189 -2.32 -17.93 0.29
CA ALA A 189 -1.44 -17.73 1.45
C ALA A 189 -2.11 -17.98 2.81
N PRO A 190 -2.94 -19.04 3.00
CA PRO A 190 -3.66 -19.22 4.25
C PRO A 190 -2.71 -19.45 5.45
N ALA A 191 -1.57 -20.11 5.20
CA ALA A 191 -0.54 -20.36 6.23
C ALA A 191 0.29 -19.12 6.60
N VAL A 192 0.21 -18.04 5.82
CA VAL A 192 0.82 -16.74 6.16
C VAL A 192 -0.19 -15.90 6.94
N ILE A 193 -1.42 -15.84 6.46
CA ILE A 193 -2.46 -14.97 7.01
C ILE A 193 -2.98 -15.50 8.35
N ALA A 194 -3.22 -16.81 8.49
CA ALA A 194 -3.73 -17.42 9.70
C ALA A 194 -2.59 -18.00 10.58
N GLN A 195 -1.69 -17.13 11.06
CA GLN A 195 -0.63 -17.51 12.00
C GLN A 195 -0.93 -17.04 13.43
N PRO A 196 -0.47 -17.76 14.46
CA PRO A 196 -0.73 -17.41 15.86
C PRO A 196 0.08 -16.20 16.36
N LEU A 197 1.05 -15.72 15.58
CA LEU A 197 1.95 -14.64 16.01
C LEU A 197 1.35 -13.24 15.85
N TRP A 198 0.36 -13.07 14.96
CA TRP A 198 -0.15 -11.75 14.60
C TRP A 198 -0.83 -11.05 15.78
N ASN A 199 -0.42 -9.81 16.05
CA ASN A 199 -1.15 -8.89 16.91
C ASN A 199 -2.14 -8.06 16.11
N ALA A 200 -1.85 -7.79 14.84
CA ALA A 200 -2.77 -7.14 13.93
C ALA A 200 -2.70 -7.73 12.52
N VAL A 201 -3.84 -7.77 11.83
CA VAL A 201 -3.93 -8.09 10.40
C VAL A 201 -4.77 -7.02 9.72
N VAL A 202 -4.23 -6.41 8.66
CA VAL A 202 -4.89 -5.36 7.88
C VAL A 202 -5.31 -5.93 6.54
N LEU A 203 -6.59 -5.79 6.18
CA LEU A 203 -7.17 -6.36 4.98
C LEU A 203 -7.55 -5.25 4.00
N GLN A 204 -6.94 -5.28 2.81
CA GLN A 204 -7.25 -4.39 1.69
C GLN A 204 -7.79 -5.21 0.52
N GLU A 205 -9.00 -4.88 0.06
CA GLU A 205 -9.66 -5.58 -1.04
C GLU A 205 -9.37 -4.95 -2.41
N LEU A 206 -9.38 -5.77 -3.46
CA LEU A 206 -9.34 -5.33 -4.85
C LEU A 206 -10.35 -4.20 -5.08
N SER A 207 -9.85 -3.01 -5.43
CA SER A 207 -10.61 -1.74 -5.38
C SER A 207 -12.01 -1.73 -6.02
N THR A 208 -12.26 -2.54 -7.05
CA THR A 208 -13.57 -2.61 -7.72
C THR A 208 -14.56 -3.55 -7.04
N LYS A 209 -14.07 -4.54 -6.28
CA LYS A 209 -14.88 -5.63 -5.74
C LYS A 209 -15.90 -5.17 -4.69
N PRO A 210 -15.57 -4.28 -3.74
CA PRO A 210 -16.55 -3.75 -2.77
C PRO A 210 -17.62 -2.85 -3.40
N LEU A 211 -17.39 -2.35 -4.62
CA LEU A 211 -18.26 -1.37 -5.26
C LEU A 211 -19.41 -2.04 -6.05
N PRO A 212 -20.60 -1.44 -6.10
CA PRO A 212 -21.71 -1.90 -6.93
C PRO A 212 -21.37 -1.90 -8.44
N LEU A 213 -21.93 -2.86 -9.18
CA LEU A 213 -21.76 -2.98 -10.64
C LEU A 213 -22.12 -1.69 -11.38
N ALA A 214 -23.14 -0.96 -10.92
CA ALA A 214 -23.58 0.30 -11.52
C ALA A 214 -22.51 1.40 -11.50
N LEU A 215 -21.56 1.35 -10.56
CA LEU A 215 -20.48 2.34 -10.43
C LEU A 215 -19.19 1.91 -11.12
N THR A 216 -19.06 0.65 -11.54
CA THR A 216 -17.81 0.13 -12.12
C THR A 216 -17.97 -0.39 -13.54
N GLY A 217 -19.16 -0.84 -13.93
CA GLY A 217 -19.38 -1.61 -15.16
C GLY A 217 -18.62 -2.94 -15.21
N SER A 218 -18.05 -3.39 -14.09
CA SER A 218 -17.12 -4.52 -14.04
C SER A 218 -17.77 -5.77 -13.48
N SER A 219 -17.54 -6.92 -14.11
CA SER A 219 -17.93 -8.23 -13.57
C SER A 219 -17.16 -8.63 -12.30
N LEU A 220 -16.17 -7.83 -11.88
CA LEU A 220 -15.44 -8.03 -10.62
C LEU A 220 -16.17 -7.42 -9.42
N SER A 221 -17.13 -6.51 -9.65
CA SER A 221 -17.97 -5.93 -8.61
C SER A 221 -18.85 -6.98 -7.96
N ASP A 222 -18.60 -7.24 -6.68
CA ASP A 222 -19.31 -8.22 -5.88
C ASP A 222 -19.17 -7.85 -4.39
N PRO A 223 -19.93 -6.84 -3.93
CA PRO A 223 -19.84 -6.36 -2.54
C PRO A 223 -20.16 -7.46 -1.52
N GLN A 224 -21.09 -8.36 -1.86
CA GLN A 224 -21.48 -9.47 -1.00
C GLN A 224 -20.32 -10.47 -0.82
N ALA A 225 -19.61 -10.82 -1.90
CA ALA A 225 -18.44 -11.68 -1.79
C ALA A 225 -17.27 -11.00 -1.08
N PHE A 226 -17.13 -9.68 -1.16
CA PHE A 226 -16.19 -8.93 -0.31
C PHE A 226 -16.52 -9.15 1.18
N CYS A 227 -17.77 -8.91 1.61
CA CYS A 227 -18.15 -9.16 3.01
C CYS A 227 -17.94 -10.62 3.44
N SER A 228 -18.21 -11.57 2.54
CA SER A 228 -17.97 -13.00 2.79
C SER A 228 -16.48 -13.33 2.93
N SER A 229 -15.62 -12.63 2.18
CA SER A 229 -14.16 -12.78 2.24
C SER A 229 -13.61 -12.24 3.56
N VAL A 230 -14.07 -11.06 3.98
CA VAL A 230 -13.72 -10.47 5.28
C VAL A 230 -14.02 -11.46 6.41
N LYS A 231 -15.25 -11.98 6.47
CA LYS A 231 -15.65 -12.95 7.49
C LYS A 231 -14.82 -14.23 7.47
N THR A 232 -14.52 -14.75 6.28
CA THR A 232 -13.71 -15.97 6.16
C THR A 232 -12.30 -15.77 6.70
N ILE A 233 -11.68 -14.62 6.39
CA ILE A 233 -10.32 -14.33 6.79
C ILE A 233 -10.26 -13.99 8.28
N GLU A 234 -11.17 -13.15 8.77
CA GLU A 234 -11.29 -12.83 10.20
C GLU A 234 -11.36 -14.09 11.05
N THR A 235 -12.27 -15.01 10.69
CA THR A 235 -12.50 -16.21 11.50
C THR A 235 -11.26 -17.11 11.51
N ALA A 236 -10.52 -17.18 10.39
CA ALA A 236 -9.27 -17.92 10.32
C ALA A 236 -8.15 -17.25 11.15
N VAL A 237 -8.06 -15.92 11.11
CA VAL A 237 -7.10 -15.16 11.91
C VAL A 237 -7.38 -15.34 13.40
N HIS A 238 -8.62 -15.16 13.87
CA HIS A 238 -8.94 -15.34 15.29
C HIS A 238 -8.90 -16.79 15.76
N ALA A 239 -9.12 -17.76 14.87
CA ALA A 239 -8.87 -19.16 15.21
C ALA A 239 -7.39 -19.45 15.50
N ALA A 240 -6.46 -18.79 14.78
CA ALA A 240 -5.03 -18.95 14.97
C ALA A 240 -4.46 -18.02 16.07
N ALA A 241 -4.89 -16.76 16.09
CA ALA A 241 -4.46 -15.70 16.99
C ALA A 241 -5.69 -15.03 17.65
N PRO A 242 -6.23 -15.58 18.75
CA PRO A 242 -7.49 -15.13 19.37
C PRO A 242 -7.49 -13.70 19.92
N ARG A 243 -6.33 -13.03 19.93
CA ARG A 243 -6.14 -11.66 20.42
C ARG A 243 -5.77 -10.66 19.33
N ALA A 244 -5.67 -11.10 18.07
CA ALA A 244 -5.30 -10.23 16.98
C ALA A 244 -6.39 -9.17 16.72
N GLY A 245 -6.01 -7.93 16.44
CA GLY A 245 -6.92 -6.95 15.86
C GLY A 245 -6.98 -7.12 14.35
N VAL A 246 -8.16 -7.39 13.79
CA VAL A 246 -8.36 -7.41 12.33
C VAL A 246 -8.92 -6.07 11.88
N TYR A 247 -8.23 -5.40 10.96
CA TYR A 247 -8.57 -4.08 10.47
C TYR A 247 -8.93 -4.13 8.99
N LEU A 248 -9.91 -3.32 8.55
CA LEU A 248 -10.17 -3.13 7.13
C LEU A 248 -9.54 -1.81 6.66
N TYR A 249 -8.80 -1.86 5.55
CA TYR A 249 -8.23 -0.69 4.88
C TYR A 249 -9.21 -0.21 3.80
N GLU A 250 -10.05 0.76 4.14
CA GLU A 250 -11.00 1.41 3.22
C GLU A 250 -10.26 2.28 2.19
N PRO A 251 -10.24 1.93 0.90
CA PRO A 251 -9.51 2.68 -0.12
C PRO A 251 -10.29 3.91 -0.59
N TRP A 252 -9.61 4.75 -1.36
CA TRP A 252 -10.19 5.94 -1.98
C TRP A 252 -11.03 5.64 -3.23
N ALA A 253 -11.86 6.61 -3.60
CA ALA A 253 -12.50 6.64 -4.90
C ALA A 253 -11.45 6.77 -6.02
N ARG A 254 -11.56 5.93 -7.05
CA ARG A 254 -10.65 5.98 -8.19
C ARG A 254 -11.09 7.05 -9.19
N ALA A 255 -10.15 7.88 -9.62
CA ALA A 255 -10.41 8.95 -10.58
C ALA A 255 -10.70 8.41 -11.99
N ASP A 256 -10.15 7.26 -12.38
CA ASP A 256 -10.44 6.63 -13.67
C ASP A 256 -11.88 6.06 -13.76
N LEU A 257 -12.42 5.52 -12.66
CA LEU A 257 -13.83 5.13 -12.57
C LEU A 257 -14.74 6.36 -12.59
N ALA A 258 -14.40 7.41 -11.84
CA ALA A 258 -15.15 8.66 -11.86
C ALA A 258 -15.18 9.29 -13.27
N GLN A 259 -14.06 9.25 -13.99
CA GLN A 259 -14.00 9.68 -15.39
C GLN A 259 -14.92 8.83 -16.27
N THR A 260 -14.89 7.51 -16.12
CA THR A 260 -15.73 6.60 -16.91
C THR A 260 -17.22 6.89 -16.71
N LEU A 261 -17.64 7.18 -15.47
CA LEU A 261 -19.03 7.55 -15.13
C LEU A 261 -19.40 8.95 -15.65
N ALA A 262 -18.46 9.89 -15.67
CA ALA A 262 -18.69 11.26 -16.14
C ALA A 262 -18.60 11.42 -17.67
N GLY A 263 -17.92 10.52 -18.37
CA GLY A 263 -17.77 10.55 -19.82
C GLY A 263 -16.55 11.33 -20.30
N ASP A 264 -16.70 12.04 -21.42
CA ASP A 264 -15.59 12.75 -22.08
C ASP A 264 -15.16 14.00 -21.28
N PRO A 265 -13.89 14.11 -20.86
CA PRO A 265 -13.36 15.29 -20.15
C PRO A 265 -13.54 16.62 -20.87
N SER A 266 -13.72 16.62 -22.19
CA SER A 266 -13.97 17.82 -22.99
C SER A 266 -15.45 18.23 -23.05
N ALA A 267 -16.36 17.38 -22.56
CA ALA A 267 -17.79 17.65 -22.61
C ALA A 267 -18.22 18.77 -21.65
N THR A 268 -19.19 19.57 -22.07
CA THR A 268 -19.84 20.54 -21.17
C THR A 268 -20.54 19.80 -20.03
N GLY A 269 -20.22 20.16 -18.80
CA GLY A 269 -20.79 19.54 -17.59
C GLY A 269 -19.96 18.38 -17.02
N PHE A 270 -18.84 17.99 -17.66
CA PHE A 270 -17.97 16.92 -17.17
C PHE A 270 -17.56 17.11 -15.72
N ALA A 271 -17.05 18.29 -15.34
CA ALA A 271 -16.57 18.55 -13.98
C ALA A 271 -17.64 18.29 -12.90
N ALA A 272 -18.89 18.67 -13.16
CA ALA A 272 -19.99 18.42 -12.23
C ALA A 272 -20.34 16.93 -12.13
N GLN A 273 -20.35 16.22 -13.26
CA GLN A 273 -20.62 14.78 -13.31
C GLN A 273 -19.48 13.98 -12.67
N TYR A 274 -18.23 14.40 -12.90
CA TYR A 274 -17.03 13.83 -12.33
C TYR A 274 -17.03 13.96 -10.81
N GLN A 275 -17.32 15.15 -10.28
CA GLN A 275 -17.41 15.35 -8.84
C GLN A 275 -18.54 14.52 -8.19
N ALA A 276 -19.69 14.41 -8.87
CA ALA A 276 -20.79 13.58 -8.40
C ALA A 276 -20.41 12.08 -8.41
N ALA A 277 -19.72 11.61 -9.45
CA ALA A 277 -19.23 10.25 -9.54
C ALA A 277 -18.17 9.93 -8.48
N LEU A 278 -17.24 10.86 -8.23
CA LEU A 278 -16.21 10.72 -7.20
C LEU A 278 -16.84 10.63 -5.80
N THR A 279 -17.89 11.42 -5.55
CA THR A 279 -18.67 11.36 -4.31
C THR A 279 -19.36 10.00 -4.18
N ALA A 280 -20.11 9.55 -5.19
CA ALA A 280 -20.81 8.26 -5.15
C ALA A 280 -19.87 7.06 -4.96
N LEU A 281 -18.68 7.09 -5.58
CA LEU A 281 -17.64 6.07 -5.38
C LEU A 281 -17.07 6.09 -3.96
N SER A 282 -16.89 7.28 -3.38
CA SER A 282 -16.41 7.42 -1.99
C SER A 282 -17.44 6.88 -1.00
N ASP A 283 -18.70 7.27 -1.17
CA ASP A 283 -19.80 6.82 -0.32
C ASP A 283 -19.98 5.29 -0.41
N ALA A 284 -19.91 4.72 -1.62
CA ALA A 284 -20.02 3.28 -1.81
C ALA A 284 -18.85 2.49 -1.20
N ASN A 285 -17.63 3.03 -1.21
CA ASN A 285 -16.49 2.43 -0.50
C ASN A 285 -16.73 2.44 1.00
N HIS A 286 -17.07 3.60 1.58
CA HIS A 286 -17.38 3.73 3.00
C HIS A 286 -18.44 2.71 3.42
N ASP A 287 -19.59 2.72 2.75
CA ASP A 287 -20.72 1.86 3.08
C ASP A 287 -20.35 0.37 2.99
N ALA A 288 -19.59 -0.04 1.97
CA ALA A 288 -19.16 -1.43 1.81
C ALA A 288 -18.23 -1.89 2.95
N TYR A 289 -17.26 -1.08 3.34
CA TYR A 289 -16.28 -1.44 4.36
C TYR A 289 -16.90 -1.47 5.76
N TYR A 290 -17.72 -0.48 6.12
CA TYR A 290 -18.42 -0.50 7.41
C TYR A 290 -19.53 -1.55 7.48
N ALA A 291 -20.21 -1.85 6.36
CA ALA A 291 -21.14 -2.98 6.31
C ALA A 291 -20.41 -4.32 6.50
N ALA A 292 -19.23 -4.51 5.89
CA ALA A 292 -18.44 -5.73 6.07
C ALA A 292 -17.98 -5.90 7.51
N ALA A 293 -17.48 -4.83 8.13
CA ALA A 293 -17.11 -4.83 9.54
C ALA A 293 -18.30 -5.15 10.47
N GLY A 294 -19.46 -4.53 10.23
CA GLY A 294 -20.67 -4.76 11.02
C GLY A 294 -21.28 -6.15 10.82
N ALA A 295 -21.23 -6.71 9.61
CA ALA A 295 -21.75 -8.04 9.30
C ALA A 295 -20.88 -9.17 9.87
N ASP A 296 -19.58 -8.93 9.99
CA ASP A 296 -18.63 -9.81 10.65
C ASP A 296 -18.78 -9.74 12.19
N GLY A 297 -18.68 -8.53 12.75
CA GLY A 297 -18.85 -8.24 14.18
C GLY A 297 -17.61 -8.39 15.05
N ALA A 298 -16.50 -8.91 14.52
CA ALA A 298 -15.22 -9.10 15.22
C ALA A 298 -14.07 -8.27 14.63
N ILE A 299 -14.29 -7.61 13.49
CA ILE A 299 -13.39 -6.57 12.97
C ILE A 299 -13.16 -5.48 14.04
N ALA A 300 -11.88 -5.26 14.36
CA ALA A 300 -11.46 -4.29 15.37
C ALA A 300 -11.80 -2.86 14.95
N ALA A 301 -11.57 -2.53 13.67
CA ALA A 301 -11.87 -1.22 13.11
C ALA A 301 -11.73 -1.19 11.58
N VAL A 302 -12.42 -0.23 10.96
CA VAL A 302 -12.08 0.29 9.62
C VAL A 302 -11.07 1.44 9.78
N ALA A 303 -10.04 1.45 8.93
CA ALA A 303 -9.12 2.55 8.75
C ALA A 303 -9.60 3.44 7.58
N PRO A 304 -10.06 4.67 7.86
CA PRO A 304 -10.86 5.47 6.92
C PRO A 304 -10.00 6.25 5.93
N VAL A 305 -9.21 5.54 5.10
CA VAL A 305 -8.30 6.20 4.15
C VAL A 305 -9.09 6.88 3.03
N GLY A 306 -10.17 6.27 2.54
CA GLY A 306 -11.06 6.89 1.55
C GLY A 306 -11.65 8.22 2.05
N GLU A 307 -12.12 8.25 3.29
CA GLU A 307 -12.57 9.48 3.94
C GLU A 307 -11.46 10.53 4.07
N ALA A 308 -10.23 10.13 4.41
CA ALA A 308 -9.10 11.06 4.49
C ALA A 308 -8.80 11.70 3.13
N TRP A 309 -8.88 10.94 2.04
CA TRP A 309 -8.74 11.49 0.68
C TRP A 309 -9.86 12.49 0.36
N ARG A 310 -11.11 12.16 0.73
CA ARG A 310 -12.27 13.06 0.57
C ARG A 310 -12.10 14.37 1.36
N LEU A 311 -11.57 14.29 2.57
CA LEU A 311 -11.24 15.46 3.39
C LEU A 311 -10.11 16.29 2.75
N ALA A 312 -9.06 15.67 2.24
CA ALA A 312 -7.98 16.39 1.55
C ALA A 312 -8.48 17.19 0.34
N TRP A 313 -9.42 16.63 -0.42
CA TRP A 313 -10.06 17.33 -1.53
C TRP A 313 -10.96 18.48 -1.07
N SER A 314 -11.89 18.20 -0.16
CA SER A 314 -12.86 19.21 0.31
C SER A 314 -12.21 20.40 1.01
N GLN A 315 -11.04 20.19 1.64
CA GLN A 315 -10.28 21.24 2.32
C GLN A 315 -9.21 21.90 1.45
N GLY A 316 -9.14 21.57 0.16
CA GLY A 316 -8.20 22.17 -0.78
C GLY A 316 -6.73 21.84 -0.46
N VAL A 317 -6.46 20.68 0.13
CA VAL A 317 -5.10 20.16 0.36
C VAL A 317 -4.57 19.43 -0.87
N ALA A 318 -5.47 18.79 -1.62
CA ALA A 318 -5.15 18.06 -2.84
C ALA A 318 -6.16 18.35 -3.95
N ASN A 319 -5.73 18.17 -5.20
CA ASN A 319 -6.58 18.30 -6.38
C ASN A 319 -7.53 17.09 -6.49
N PRO A 320 -8.87 17.29 -6.49
CA PRO A 320 -9.83 16.21 -6.71
C PRO A 320 -9.97 15.80 -8.17
N ASP A 321 -9.54 16.64 -9.12
CA ASP A 321 -9.83 16.46 -10.55
C ASP A 321 -8.54 16.55 -11.38
N PRO A 322 -7.98 15.41 -11.83
CA PRO A 322 -6.78 15.40 -12.66
C PRO A 322 -6.99 15.94 -14.08
N PHE A 323 -8.23 16.22 -14.49
CA PHE A 323 -8.57 16.77 -15.79
C PHE A 323 -8.70 18.31 -15.77
N ALA A 324 -8.74 18.90 -14.58
CA ALA A 324 -8.73 20.34 -14.38
C ALA A 324 -7.32 20.86 -14.04
N ALA A 325 -6.99 22.06 -14.53
CA ALA A 325 -5.76 22.73 -14.15
C ALA A 325 -5.81 23.12 -12.66
N SER A 326 -4.80 22.71 -11.90
CA SER A 326 -4.69 22.98 -10.46
C SER A 326 -3.23 23.15 -10.05
N SER A 327 -2.99 23.99 -9.05
CA SER A 327 -1.70 24.07 -8.36
C SER A 327 -1.60 23.10 -7.18
N LEU A 328 -2.70 22.43 -6.82
CA LEU A 328 -2.72 21.44 -5.76
C LEU A 328 -2.17 20.09 -6.27
N PRO A 329 -1.48 19.33 -5.41
CA PRO A 329 -0.97 18.01 -5.78
C PRO A 329 -2.11 17.01 -6.00
N LEU A 330 -1.90 16.04 -6.91
CA LEU A 330 -2.75 14.86 -6.98
C LEU A 330 -2.35 13.87 -5.86
N LEU A 331 -3.35 13.18 -5.31
CA LEU A 331 -3.10 12.02 -4.44
C LEU A 331 -2.92 10.74 -5.24
N TRP A 332 -3.54 10.64 -6.42
CA TRP A 332 -3.27 9.58 -7.39
C TRP A 332 -1.90 9.77 -8.04
N TYR A 333 -1.36 8.68 -8.59
CA TYR A 333 -0.05 8.67 -9.24
C TYR A 333 -0.01 9.58 -10.47
N GLY A 334 -0.99 9.45 -11.36
CA GLY A 334 -1.00 10.15 -12.64
C GLY A 334 0.13 9.65 -13.53
N ILE A 335 1.00 10.56 -13.99
CA ILE A 335 2.15 10.22 -14.82
C ILE A 335 3.36 11.00 -14.33
N GLU A 336 4.48 10.31 -14.18
CA GLU A 336 5.72 10.93 -13.71
C GLU A 336 6.78 10.98 -14.82
N ALA A 337 7.81 11.80 -14.60
CA ALA A 337 8.97 11.87 -15.52
C ALA A 337 9.71 10.53 -15.63
N SER A 338 9.68 9.73 -14.55
CA SER A 338 10.22 8.38 -14.50
C SER A 338 9.21 7.46 -13.84
N ASN A 339 8.59 6.58 -14.63
CA ASN A 339 7.62 5.61 -14.15
C ASN A 339 8.28 4.23 -13.98
N ASP A 340 8.16 3.64 -12.80
CA ASP A 340 8.54 2.25 -12.56
C ASP A 340 7.38 1.53 -11.84
N PRO A 341 6.59 0.70 -12.55
CA PRO A 341 6.81 0.23 -13.92
C PRO A 341 6.55 1.32 -14.98
N GLN A 342 7.13 1.14 -16.17
CA GLN A 342 6.93 2.06 -17.29
C GLN A 342 5.47 2.04 -17.77
N ILE A 343 4.86 3.21 -17.91
CA ILE A 343 3.49 3.40 -18.42
C ILE A 343 3.47 4.50 -19.48
N GLY A 344 2.55 4.39 -20.44
CA GLY A 344 2.37 5.38 -21.50
C GLY A 344 1.18 6.33 -21.31
N THR A 345 0.37 6.09 -20.27
CA THR A 345 -0.82 6.87 -19.94
C THR A 345 -0.90 7.07 -18.43
N PRO A 346 -1.48 8.18 -17.95
CA PRO A 346 -1.64 8.40 -16.51
C PRO A 346 -2.43 7.28 -15.81
N ASP A 347 -1.98 6.92 -14.61
CA ASP A 347 -2.66 6.01 -13.69
C ASP A 347 -3.42 6.80 -12.62
N TYR A 348 -4.73 6.84 -12.76
CA TYR A 348 -5.64 7.51 -11.83
C TYR A 348 -6.37 6.53 -10.90
N ALA A 349 -5.79 5.34 -10.70
CA ALA A 349 -6.26 4.34 -9.75
C ALA A 349 -5.33 4.26 -8.52
N HIS A 350 -4.02 4.15 -8.75
CA HIS A 350 -3.02 3.94 -7.71
C HIS A 350 -2.59 5.24 -7.02
N PRO A 351 -2.05 5.17 -5.79
CA PRO A 351 -1.63 6.36 -5.09
C PRO A 351 -0.28 6.85 -5.62
N GLY A 352 -0.11 8.16 -5.67
CA GLY A 352 1.22 8.78 -5.71
C GLY A 352 1.83 8.85 -4.30
N SER A 353 3.03 9.41 -4.18
CA SER A 353 3.72 9.51 -2.87
C SER A 353 2.88 10.20 -1.79
N ALA A 354 2.20 11.31 -2.11
CA ALA A 354 1.36 12.04 -1.17
C ALA A 354 0.12 11.23 -0.74
N GLY A 355 -0.53 10.53 -1.69
CA GLY A 355 -1.66 9.66 -1.40
C GLY A 355 -1.27 8.46 -0.55
N ALA A 356 -0.14 7.81 -0.87
CA ALA A 356 0.38 6.68 -0.10
C ALA A 356 0.79 7.10 1.32
N TYR A 357 1.41 8.27 1.45
CA TYR A 357 1.74 8.86 2.75
C TYR A 357 0.49 9.09 3.61
N LEU A 358 -0.56 9.69 3.04
CA LEU A 358 -1.84 9.87 3.73
C LEU A 358 -2.43 8.53 4.18
N SER A 359 -2.39 7.50 3.33
CA SER A 359 -2.83 6.15 3.71
C SER A 359 -2.04 5.58 4.89
N GLY A 360 -0.71 5.70 4.85
CA GLY A 360 0.17 5.26 5.94
C GLY A 360 -0.13 5.96 7.27
N LEU A 361 -0.36 7.28 7.24
CA LEU A 361 -0.74 8.06 8.42
C LEU A 361 -2.05 7.58 9.05
N VAL A 362 -3.09 7.41 8.25
CA VAL A 362 -4.41 6.95 8.72
C VAL A 362 -4.34 5.55 9.30
N LEU A 363 -3.67 4.62 8.62
CA LEU A 363 -3.46 3.26 9.12
C LEU A 363 -2.68 3.28 10.44
N PHE A 364 -1.61 4.07 10.51
CA PHE A 364 -0.79 4.20 11.71
C PHE A 364 -1.57 4.74 12.90
N GLU A 365 -2.25 5.88 12.76
CA GLU A 365 -3.02 6.47 13.86
C GLU A 365 -4.17 5.55 14.27
N ARG A 366 -4.88 4.94 13.31
CA ARG A 366 -6.02 4.07 13.60
C ARG A 366 -5.62 2.82 14.40
N ILE A 367 -4.47 2.22 14.06
CA ILE A 367 -4.03 0.95 14.64
C ILE A 367 -3.26 1.17 15.96
N THR A 368 -2.45 2.22 16.04
CA THR A 368 -1.57 2.46 17.20
C THR A 368 -2.18 3.43 18.22
N GLY A 369 -3.14 4.27 17.80
CA GLY A 369 -3.66 5.37 18.61
C GLY A 369 -2.70 6.55 18.78
N VAL A 370 -1.54 6.54 18.12
CA VAL A 370 -0.58 7.65 18.16
C VAL A 370 -1.03 8.75 17.20
N ASP A 371 -1.32 9.93 17.74
CA ASP A 371 -1.62 11.14 16.97
C ASP A 371 -0.47 11.48 16.01
N VAL A 372 -0.73 11.42 14.70
CA VAL A 372 0.30 11.64 13.68
C VAL A 372 0.71 13.10 13.54
N GLN A 373 -0.05 14.06 14.07
CA GLN A 373 0.32 15.49 13.99
C GLN A 373 1.57 15.81 14.81
N ARG A 374 1.97 14.93 15.74
CA ARG A 374 3.19 15.11 16.53
C ARG A 374 4.49 15.01 15.71
N PHE A 375 4.45 14.36 14.54
CA PHE A 375 5.64 14.20 13.70
C PHE A 375 6.03 15.52 13.02
N GLY A 376 5.03 16.31 12.63
CA GLY A 376 5.22 17.64 12.10
C GLY A 376 5.98 17.66 10.76
N ALA A 377 6.58 18.81 10.47
CA ALA A 377 7.22 19.12 9.18
C ALA A 377 8.49 18.31 8.88
N SER A 378 9.06 17.66 9.90
CA SER A 378 10.31 16.90 9.80
C SER A 378 10.12 15.39 9.86
N GLU A 379 8.88 14.91 9.66
CA GLU A 379 8.59 13.48 9.56
C GLU A 379 9.41 12.84 8.43
N LEU A 380 10.02 11.68 8.71
CA LEU A 380 11.06 11.10 7.87
C LEU A 380 10.52 10.45 6.59
N ALA A 381 9.38 9.75 6.67
CA ALA A 381 8.79 9.09 5.50
C ALA A 381 8.32 10.10 4.46
N ALA A 382 7.70 11.20 4.87
CA ALA A 382 7.32 12.29 3.99
C ALA A 382 8.54 12.82 3.21
N GLN A 383 9.64 13.12 3.91
CA GLN A 383 10.87 13.60 3.26
C GLN A 383 11.45 12.59 2.27
N GLN A 384 11.51 11.32 2.65
CA GLN A 384 12.09 10.25 1.83
C GLN A 384 11.22 9.94 0.60
N LEU A 385 9.91 10.13 0.69
CA LEU A 385 8.97 9.97 -0.41
C LEU A 385 8.84 11.24 -1.27
N GLY A 386 9.52 12.33 -0.91
CA GLY A 386 9.47 13.61 -1.62
C GLY A 386 8.20 14.43 -1.35
N VAL A 387 7.44 14.12 -0.30
CA VAL A 387 6.27 14.90 0.13
C VAL A 387 6.78 16.20 0.79
N PRO A 388 6.42 17.39 0.27
CA PRO A 388 6.87 18.66 0.85
C PRO A 388 6.45 18.81 2.31
N ALA A 389 7.34 19.35 3.16
CA ALA A 389 7.11 19.46 4.60
C ALA A 389 5.79 20.14 4.98
N ALA A 390 5.42 21.22 4.28
CA ALA A 390 4.14 21.91 4.49
C ALA A 390 2.93 21.03 4.13
N LEU A 391 3.04 20.23 3.05
CA LEU A 391 2.00 19.28 2.67
C LEU A 391 1.93 18.13 3.69
N ALA A 392 3.06 17.63 4.18
CA ALA A 392 3.10 16.57 5.19
C ALA A 392 2.31 16.95 6.46
N VAL A 393 2.51 18.16 6.99
CA VAL A 393 1.74 18.67 8.14
C VAL A 393 0.24 18.72 7.85
N ARG A 394 -0.16 19.18 6.65
CA ARG A 394 -1.57 19.20 6.27
C ARG A 394 -2.15 17.80 6.14
N LEU A 395 -1.40 16.84 5.59
CA LEU A 395 -1.84 15.45 5.48
C LEU A 395 -1.93 14.75 6.85
N GLN A 396 -1.05 15.07 7.80
CA GLN A 396 -1.17 14.62 9.19
C GLN A 396 -2.47 15.12 9.84
N GLN A 397 -2.80 16.40 9.66
CA GLN A 397 -4.07 16.97 10.15
C GLN A 397 -5.29 16.28 9.53
N ILE A 398 -5.25 16.05 8.22
CA ILE A 398 -6.33 15.34 7.51
C ILE A 398 -6.46 13.90 8.02
N ALA A 399 -5.36 13.19 8.23
CA ALA A 399 -5.37 11.82 8.74
C ALA A 399 -6.00 11.74 10.14
N THR A 400 -5.57 12.59 11.07
CA THR A 400 -6.14 12.65 12.43
C THR A 400 -7.63 13.01 12.38
N GLN A 401 -8.00 13.99 11.56
CA GLN A 401 -9.41 14.36 11.40
C GLN A 401 -10.25 13.18 10.89
N ALA A 402 -9.77 12.46 9.87
CA ALA A 402 -10.48 11.31 9.31
C ALA A 402 -10.67 10.20 10.36
N VAL A 403 -9.62 9.90 11.15
CA VAL A 403 -9.69 8.90 12.23
C VAL A 403 -10.66 9.32 13.33
N GLN A 404 -10.67 10.60 13.72
CA GLN A 404 -11.58 11.12 14.75
C GLN A 404 -13.04 11.20 14.29
N GLN A 405 -13.28 11.43 13.00
CA GLN A 405 -14.61 11.55 12.40
C GLN A 405 -15.15 10.23 11.85
N ALA A 406 -14.37 9.15 11.93
CA ALA A 406 -14.74 7.82 11.48
C ALA A 406 -16.11 7.41 12.05
N SER A 407 -17.03 7.01 11.18
CA SER A 407 -18.40 6.67 11.53
C SER A 407 -18.84 5.43 10.79
N ALA A 408 -19.46 4.49 11.51
CA ALA A 408 -20.07 3.30 10.89
C ALA A 408 -21.47 3.56 10.34
N ALA A 409 -21.98 4.80 10.45
CA ALA A 409 -23.28 5.15 9.88
C ALA A 409 -23.21 5.06 8.34
N PRO A 410 -24.18 4.41 7.69
CA PRO A 410 -24.30 4.45 6.24
C PRO A 410 -24.45 5.89 5.74
N ILE A 411 -23.73 6.24 4.67
CA ILE A 411 -23.84 7.53 4.02
C ILE A 411 -25.05 7.52 3.08
N ASP A 412 -25.20 6.48 2.24
CA ASP A 412 -26.36 6.31 1.38
C ASP A 412 -27.28 5.21 1.90
N ALA A 413 -28.16 5.58 2.82
CA ALA A 413 -29.18 4.67 3.36
C ALA A 413 -30.22 4.19 2.30
N ALA A 414 -30.26 4.80 1.11
CA ALA A 414 -31.12 4.37 0.01
C ALA A 414 -30.42 3.36 -0.92
N ALA A 415 -29.10 3.25 -0.87
CA ALA A 415 -28.36 2.25 -1.63
C ALA A 415 -28.64 0.82 -1.12
N PRO A 416 -28.62 -0.20 -2.00
CA PRO A 416 -28.73 -1.59 -1.58
C PRO A 416 -27.62 -1.95 -0.58
N ALA A 417 -27.98 -2.55 0.56
CA ALA A 417 -27.04 -2.89 1.60
C ALA A 417 -25.95 -3.87 1.08
N PRO A 418 -24.65 -3.49 1.08
CA PRO A 418 -23.58 -4.22 0.40
C PRO A 418 -23.43 -5.69 0.81
N CYS A 419 -23.73 -6.03 2.07
CA CYS A 419 -23.55 -7.37 2.63
C CYS A 419 -24.82 -8.22 2.68
N THR A 420 -25.91 -7.79 2.05
CA THR A 420 -27.16 -8.57 2.01
C THR A 420 -27.33 -9.26 0.67
N ARG A 421 -27.86 -10.50 0.66
CA ARG A 421 -28.30 -11.13 -0.60
C ARG A 421 -29.48 -10.34 -1.14
N THR A 422 -29.34 -9.75 -2.32
CA THR A 422 -30.50 -9.62 -3.22
C THR A 422 -30.98 -11.03 -3.53
N GLN A 423 -32.16 -11.39 -3.01
CA GLN A 423 -32.84 -12.65 -3.37
C GLN A 423 -33.31 -12.62 -4.82
#